data_AF-A0A6C0D4W1-F1
#
_entry.id   AF-A0A6C0D4W1-F1
#
_cell.length_a   1.000
_cell.length_b   1.000
_cell.length_c   1.000
_cell.angle_alpha   90.00
_cell.angle_beta   90.00
_cell.angle_gamma   90.00
#
_symmetry.space_group_name_H-M   'P 1'
#
loop_
_entity.id
_entity.type
_entity.pdbx_description
1 polymer ?
#
loop_
_entity_poly.entity_id
_entity_poly.type
_entity_poly.pdbx_seq_one_letter_code
_entity_poly.pdbx_strand_id
1 'polypeptide(L)'
;MNLSTLIRSLPPEVLTLIIPYTYQPQSRILLEDIRDFHSSRQTAFDNYRRYWIEFAGEEIPEDKHWLYNDLVYEMNKPLPTMRGYTDNFYNVWFRNPMFMQNKARVDAFIRSLTNEYLGADNGNVEVVTRAINLYFGILTPQERAHFNSRSISP
;
A
#
# COMPACT_ATOMS: atom_id res chain seq x y z
N MET A 1 0.68 29.23 -9.85
CA MET A 1 1.96 29.78 -9.33
C MET A 1 3.10 29.11 -10.07
N ASN A 2 4.06 29.88 -10.61
CA ASN A 2 5.20 29.30 -11.34
C ASN A 2 6.20 28.69 -10.34
N LEU A 3 6.83 27.56 -10.70
CA LEU A 3 7.86 26.87 -9.92
C LEU A 3 8.98 27.82 -9.45
N SER A 4 9.39 28.76 -10.30
CA SER A 4 10.40 29.77 -9.96
C SER A 4 9.95 30.68 -8.81
N THR A 5 8.66 31.00 -8.74
CA THR A 5 8.07 31.81 -7.66
C THR A 5 7.98 31.00 -6.36
N LEU A 6 7.61 29.72 -6.45
CA LEU A 6 7.57 28.80 -5.31
C LEU A 6 8.96 28.62 -4.69
N ILE A 7 9.98 28.31 -5.52
CA ILE A 7 11.36 28.12 -5.05
C ILE A 7 11.88 29.38 -4.34
N ARG A 8 11.60 30.57 -4.87
CA ARG A 8 12.00 31.84 -4.24
C ARG A 8 11.28 32.15 -2.93
N SER A 9 10.12 31.53 -2.68
CA SER A 9 9.38 31.67 -1.41
C SER A 9 9.82 30.66 -0.34
N LEU A 10 10.67 29.69 -0.67
CA LEU A 10 11.16 28.72 0.30
C LEU A 10 12.25 29.34 1.20
N PRO A 11 12.27 29.01 2.51
CA PRO A 11 13.37 29.39 3.38
C PRO A 11 14.74 28.92 2.83
N PRO A 12 15.83 29.70 2.97
CA PRO A 12 17.15 29.35 2.46
C PRO A 12 17.66 27.98 2.94
N GLU A 13 17.29 27.57 4.15
CA GLU A 13 17.64 26.28 4.74
C GLU A 13 16.98 25.14 3.96
N VAL A 14 15.72 25.32 3.59
CA VAL A 14 14.96 24.35 2.77
C VAL A 14 15.54 24.28 1.36
N LEU A 15 15.93 25.42 0.78
CA LEU A 15 16.59 25.45 -0.52
C LEU A 15 17.90 24.65 -0.52
N THR A 16 18.71 24.80 0.53
CA THR A 16 19.99 24.08 0.68
C THR A 16 19.77 22.57 0.74
N LEU A 17 18.66 22.12 1.34
CA LEU A 17 18.29 20.71 1.38
C LEU A 17 17.78 20.20 0.01
N ILE A 18 17.14 21.04 -0.80
CA ILE A 18 16.51 20.61 -2.07
C ILE A 18 17.47 20.69 -3.26
N ILE A 19 18.39 21.66 -3.29
CA ILE A 19 19.34 21.88 -4.40
C ILE A 19 20.08 20.60 -4.84
N PRO A 20 20.60 19.73 -3.95
CA PRO A 20 21.25 18.49 -4.37
C PRO A 20 20.35 17.58 -5.22
N TYR A 21 19.04 17.58 -4.95
CA TYR A 21 18.06 16.74 -5.63
C TYR A 21 17.60 17.33 -6.98
N THR A 22 17.94 18.58 -7.30
CA THR A 22 17.60 19.18 -8.61
C THR A 22 18.57 18.78 -9.71
N TYR A 23 19.79 18.32 -9.37
CA TYR A 23 20.78 17.85 -10.33
C TYR A 23 20.49 16.44 -10.86
N GLN A 24 19.75 15.63 -10.11
CA GLN A 24 19.28 14.31 -10.51
C GLN A 24 17.81 14.17 -10.14
N PRO A 25 16.91 14.82 -10.91
CA PRO A 25 15.49 14.76 -10.62
C PRO A 25 15.00 13.32 -10.70
N GLN A 26 14.15 12.94 -9.74
CA GLN A 26 13.49 11.65 -9.77
C GLN A 26 12.66 11.51 -11.04
N SER A 27 12.56 10.29 -11.57
CA SER A 27 11.78 10.07 -12.79
C SER A 27 10.33 10.51 -12.59
N ARG A 28 9.74 11.13 -13.62
CA ARG A 28 8.33 11.57 -13.59
C ARG A 28 7.39 10.41 -13.25
N ILE A 29 7.67 9.22 -13.78
CA ILE A 29 6.90 8.00 -13.55
C ILE A 29 6.90 7.65 -12.06
N LEU A 30 8.06 7.69 -11.39
CA LEU A 30 8.15 7.42 -9.95
C LEU A 30 7.38 8.47 -9.13
N LEU A 31 7.48 9.75 -9.49
CA LEU A 31 6.77 10.81 -8.78
C LEU A 31 5.25 10.71 -8.94
N GLU A 32 4.79 10.33 -10.14
CA GLU A 32 3.38 10.05 -10.42
C GLU A 32 2.90 8.81 -9.63
N ASP A 33 3.71 7.76 -9.56
CA ASP A 33 3.42 6.54 -8.80
C ASP A 33 3.33 6.79 -7.28
N ILE A 34 4.26 7.57 -6.71
CA ILE A 34 4.22 7.97 -5.30
C ILE A 34 2.95 8.76 -4.99
N ARG A 35 2.59 9.70 -5.87
CA ARG A 35 1.36 10.49 -5.71
C ARG A 35 0.12 9.59 -5.76
N ASP A 36 0.05 8.70 -6.75
CA ASP A 36 -1.04 7.74 -6.91
C ASP A 36 -1.15 6.81 -5.70
N PHE A 37 -0.03 6.28 -5.20
CA PHE A 37 -0.01 5.47 -3.99
C PHE A 37 -0.69 6.19 -2.82
N HIS A 38 -0.28 7.43 -2.55
CA HIS A 38 -0.84 8.19 -1.43
C HIS A 38 -2.33 8.48 -1.61
N SER A 39 -2.76 8.92 -2.80
CA SER A 39 -4.18 9.22 -3.04
C SER A 39 -5.03 7.96 -3.01
N SER A 40 -4.63 6.91 -3.74
CA SER A 40 -5.39 5.68 -3.86
C SER A 40 -5.47 4.94 -2.53
N ARG A 41 -4.40 4.95 -1.73
CA ARG A 41 -4.41 4.35 -0.39
C ARG A 41 -5.35 5.10 0.55
N GLN A 42 -5.33 6.44 0.51
CA GLN A 42 -6.24 7.24 1.34
C GLN A 42 -7.69 6.96 0.96
N THR A 43 -8.00 6.90 -0.33
CA THR A 43 -9.33 6.50 -0.82
C THR A 43 -9.75 5.13 -0.29
N ALA A 44 -8.86 4.13 -0.32
CA ALA A 44 -9.16 2.81 0.24
C ALA A 44 -9.48 2.89 1.74
N PHE A 45 -8.65 3.57 2.54
CA PHE A 45 -8.90 3.73 3.98
C PHE A 45 -10.23 4.44 4.26
N ASP A 46 -10.51 5.54 3.57
CA ASP A 46 -11.73 6.31 3.77
C ASP A 46 -12.99 5.49 3.42
N ASN A 47 -12.91 4.74 2.32
CA ASN A 47 -13.97 3.84 1.89
C ASN A 47 -14.25 2.78 2.96
N TYR A 48 -13.23 2.01 3.38
CA TYR A 48 -13.43 0.93 4.36
C TYR A 48 -13.86 1.45 5.72
N ARG A 49 -13.32 2.60 6.16
CA ARG A 49 -13.76 3.25 7.40
C ARG A 49 -15.24 3.64 7.33
N ARG A 50 -15.65 4.29 6.24
CA ARG A 50 -17.05 4.70 6.04
C ARG A 50 -18.00 3.51 6.07
N TYR A 51 -17.63 2.40 5.44
CA TYR A 51 -18.50 1.24 5.41
C TYR A 51 -18.48 0.45 6.72
N TRP A 52 -17.31 -0.02 7.17
CA TRP A 52 -17.24 -0.93 8.31
C TRP A 52 -17.45 -0.23 9.65
N ILE A 53 -16.87 0.95 9.86
CA ILE A 53 -17.00 1.67 11.15
C ILE A 53 -18.27 2.50 11.17
N GLU A 54 -18.48 3.36 10.16
CA GLU A 54 -19.56 4.36 10.22
C GLU A 54 -20.94 3.77 9.87
N PHE A 55 -21.01 2.85 8.89
CA PHE A 55 -22.27 2.26 8.44
C PHE A 55 -22.60 0.93 9.12
N ALA A 56 -21.66 -0.02 9.17
CA ALA A 56 -21.88 -1.34 9.76
C ALA A 56 -21.73 -1.37 11.29
N GLY A 57 -21.08 -0.34 11.87
CA GLY A 57 -20.93 -0.21 13.33
C GLY A 57 -19.86 -1.12 13.94
N GLU A 58 -18.90 -1.59 13.14
CA GLU A 58 -17.77 -2.39 13.61
C GLU A 58 -16.80 -1.57 14.47
N GLU A 59 -16.02 -2.27 15.31
CA GLU A 59 -15.02 -1.66 16.16
C GLU A 59 -13.77 -1.25 15.38
N ILE A 60 -13.04 -0.23 15.86
CA ILE A 60 -11.72 0.10 15.30
C ILE A 60 -10.70 -0.92 15.85
N PRO A 61 -9.85 -1.55 15.02
CA PRO A 61 -9.54 -1.23 13.62
C PRO A 61 -10.06 -2.26 12.58
N GLU A 62 -11.29 -2.77 12.71
CA GLU A 62 -11.86 -3.76 11.79
C GLU A 62 -11.85 -3.28 10.33
N ASP A 63 -12.03 -1.98 10.08
CA ASP A 63 -11.88 -1.38 8.75
C ASP A 63 -10.57 -1.77 8.06
N LYS A 64 -9.48 -1.84 8.82
CA LYS A 64 -8.15 -2.18 8.32
C LYS A 64 -7.95 -3.67 8.19
N HIS A 65 -8.53 -4.46 9.09
CA HIS A 65 -8.52 -5.92 8.97
C HIS A 65 -9.26 -6.36 7.70
N TRP A 66 -10.44 -5.79 7.42
CA TRP A 66 -11.17 -6.02 6.18
C TRP A 66 -10.39 -5.56 4.94
N LEU A 67 -9.83 -4.35 4.97
CA LEU A 67 -9.01 -3.85 3.86
C LEU A 67 -7.79 -4.74 3.58
N TYR A 68 -7.09 -5.17 4.62
CA TYR A 68 -5.96 -6.09 4.50
C TYR A 68 -6.39 -7.42 3.85
N ASN A 69 -7.49 -8.01 4.32
CA ASN A 69 -7.98 -9.28 3.81
C ASN A 69 -8.35 -9.19 2.33
N ASP A 70 -9.07 -8.14 1.92
CA ASP A 70 -9.50 -7.96 0.54
C ASP A 70 -8.33 -7.68 -0.41
N LEU A 71 -7.30 -6.96 0.04
CA LEU A 71 -6.08 -6.76 -0.73
C LEU A 71 -5.36 -8.08 -1.00
N VAL A 72 -5.20 -8.90 0.04
CA VAL A 72 -4.58 -10.22 -0.09
C VAL A 72 -5.43 -11.11 -1.00
N TYR A 73 -6.75 -11.04 -0.89
CA TYR A 73 -7.68 -11.81 -1.70
C TYR A 73 -7.60 -11.44 -3.20
N GLU A 74 -7.60 -10.14 -3.53
CA GLU A 74 -7.49 -9.67 -4.92
C GLU A 74 -6.15 -10.09 -5.53
N MET A 75 -5.05 -9.94 -4.79
CA MET A 75 -3.73 -10.40 -5.22
C MET A 75 -3.68 -11.91 -5.44
N ASN A 76 -4.49 -12.66 -4.68
CA ASN A 76 -4.56 -14.11 -4.79
C ASN A 76 -5.57 -14.62 -5.83
N LYS A 77 -6.06 -13.78 -6.74
CA LYS A 77 -7.05 -14.15 -7.78
C LYS A 77 -8.26 -14.92 -7.21
N PRO A 78 -9.20 -14.20 -6.60
CA PRO A 78 -10.22 -14.66 -5.65
C PRO A 78 -10.08 -16.03 -4.95
N LEU A 79 -8.86 -16.52 -4.68
CA LEU A 79 -8.65 -17.79 -3.97
C LEU A 79 -8.37 -17.54 -2.48
N PRO A 80 -9.11 -18.19 -1.57
CA PRO A 80 -8.81 -18.10 -0.14
C PRO A 80 -7.36 -18.55 0.16
N THR A 81 -6.63 -17.78 0.95
CA THR A 81 -5.22 -18.05 1.30
C THR A 81 -5.00 -19.37 2.04
N MET A 82 -6.05 -19.91 2.68
CA MET A 82 -6.02 -21.27 3.26
C MET A 82 -5.73 -22.37 2.22
N ARG A 83 -5.93 -22.08 0.92
CA ARG A 83 -5.58 -22.97 -0.20
C ARG A 83 -4.19 -22.69 -0.77
N GLY A 84 -3.42 -21.81 -0.13
CA GLY A 84 -2.11 -21.34 -0.57
C GLY A 84 -2.17 -20.09 -1.45
N TYR A 85 -0.99 -19.62 -1.85
CA TYR A 85 -0.83 -18.47 -2.74
C TYR A 85 -0.73 -18.91 -4.20
N THR A 86 -1.41 -18.17 -5.07
CA THR A 86 -1.40 -18.35 -6.52
C THR A 86 -0.13 -17.81 -7.14
N ASP A 87 0.15 -18.24 -8.37
CA ASP A 87 1.24 -17.65 -9.16
C ASP A 87 1.08 -16.14 -9.33
N ASN A 88 -0.16 -15.63 -9.38
CA ASN A 88 -0.40 -14.20 -9.45
C ASN A 88 0.13 -13.46 -8.22
N PHE A 89 -0.16 -13.99 -7.03
CA PHE A 89 0.33 -13.43 -5.78
C PHE A 89 1.85 -13.32 -5.78
N TYR A 90 2.55 -14.40 -6.16
CA TYR A 90 4.00 -14.40 -6.26
C TYR A 90 4.52 -13.44 -7.34
N ASN A 91 3.87 -13.39 -8.50
CA ASN A 91 4.26 -12.50 -9.59
C ASN A 91 4.17 -11.02 -9.21
N VAL A 92 3.20 -10.64 -8.38
CA VAL A 92 3.14 -9.29 -7.80
C VAL A 92 4.37 -9.05 -6.92
N TRP A 93 4.68 -9.97 -6.00
CA TRP A 93 5.85 -9.84 -5.12
C TRP A 93 7.18 -9.81 -5.87
N PHE A 94 7.30 -10.53 -6.98
CA PHE A 94 8.52 -10.57 -7.80
C PHE A 94 8.85 -9.28 -8.53
N ARG A 95 7.96 -8.29 -8.53
CA ARG A 95 8.26 -6.93 -8.99
C ARG A 95 9.32 -6.26 -8.11
N ASN A 96 9.42 -6.67 -6.85
CA ASN A 96 10.50 -6.22 -5.98
C ASN A 96 11.74 -7.13 -6.17
N PRO A 97 12.87 -6.58 -6.62
CA PRO A 97 14.07 -7.35 -6.93
C PRO A 97 14.67 -8.10 -5.72
N MET A 98 14.34 -7.69 -4.50
CA MET A 98 14.76 -8.37 -3.26
C MET A 98 14.41 -9.86 -3.26
N PHE A 99 13.28 -10.23 -3.88
CA PHE A 99 12.79 -11.61 -3.85
C PHE A 99 13.40 -12.50 -4.91
N MET A 100 14.10 -11.95 -5.92
CA MET A 100 14.81 -12.72 -6.96
C MET A 100 13.97 -13.86 -7.59
N GLN A 101 12.67 -13.64 -7.79
CA GLN A 101 11.73 -14.66 -8.29
C GLN A 101 11.69 -15.96 -7.46
N ASN A 102 12.04 -15.89 -6.17
CA ASN A 102 12.07 -17.03 -5.27
C ASN A 102 10.82 -17.05 -4.37
N LYS A 103 9.91 -17.98 -4.64
CA LYS A 103 8.67 -18.16 -3.86
C LYS A 103 8.94 -18.40 -2.38
N ALA A 104 9.95 -19.20 -2.02
CA ALA A 104 10.27 -19.49 -0.62
C ALA A 104 10.74 -18.23 0.14
N ARG A 105 11.39 -17.27 -0.53
CA ARG A 105 11.73 -15.97 0.07
C ARG A 105 10.51 -15.10 0.28
N VAL A 106 9.59 -15.07 -0.69
CA VAL A 106 8.29 -14.40 -0.52
C VAL A 106 7.54 -15.03 0.64
N ASP A 107 7.43 -16.36 0.70
CA ASP A 107 6.74 -17.05 1.79
C ASP A 107 7.38 -16.76 3.15
N ALA A 108 8.71 -16.71 3.24
CA ALA A 108 9.40 -16.37 4.48
C ALA A 108 9.09 -14.94 4.94
N PHE A 109 9.10 -13.99 3.99
CA PHE A 109 8.76 -12.59 4.26
C PHE A 109 7.29 -12.43 4.67
N ILE A 110 6.37 -13.05 3.94
CA ILE A 110 4.94 -13.02 4.27
C ILE A 110 4.69 -13.68 5.62
N ARG A 111 5.31 -14.83 5.91
CA ARG A 111 5.23 -15.44 7.26
C ARG A 111 5.74 -14.50 8.35
N SER A 112 6.82 -13.77 8.13
CA SER A 112 7.28 -12.79 9.13
C SER A 112 6.27 -11.65 9.34
N LEU A 113 5.68 -11.13 8.26
CA LEU A 113 4.63 -10.11 8.34
C LEU A 113 3.37 -10.64 9.04
N THR A 114 2.96 -11.86 8.70
CA THR A 114 1.78 -12.51 9.28
C THR A 114 2.00 -12.86 10.74
N ASN A 115 3.17 -13.34 11.14
CA ASN A 115 3.46 -13.62 12.56
C ASN A 115 3.47 -12.35 13.40
N GLU A 116 3.95 -11.24 12.83
CA GLU A 116 3.89 -9.94 13.49
C GLU A 116 2.44 -9.46 13.62
N TYR A 117 1.64 -9.63 12.56
CA TYR A 117 0.22 -9.29 12.54
C TYR A 117 -0.63 -10.17 13.48
N LEU A 118 -0.42 -11.50 13.46
CA LEU A 118 -1.15 -12.50 14.26
C LEU A 118 -0.58 -12.70 15.67
N GLY A 119 0.47 -11.98 16.05
CA GLY A 119 1.16 -12.10 17.32
C GLY A 119 0.38 -11.48 18.50
N ALA A 120 1.08 -11.18 19.59
CA ALA A 120 0.50 -10.55 20.78
C ALA A 120 -0.13 -9.16 20.50
N ASP A 121 0.20 -8.56 19.35
CA ASP A 121 -0.25 -7.26 18.88
C ASP A 121 -1.45 -7.35 17.90
N ASN A 122 -2.27 -8.41 18.00
CA ASN A 122 -3.40 -8.75 17.11
C ASN A 122 -4.55 -7.70 16.99
N GLY A 123 -4.34 -6.48 17.49
CA GLY A 123 -5.21 -5.32 17.32
C GLY A 123 -4.42 -4.01 17.17
N ASN A 124 -3.10 -4.08 16.99
CA ASN A 124 -2.27 -2.89 16.81
C ASN A 124 -2.49 -2.31 15.41
N VAL A 125 -3.19 -1.18 15.38
CA VAL A 125 -3.50 -0.38 14.20
C VAL A 125 -2.26 -0.13 13.33
N GLU A 126 -1.09 0.09 13.93
CA GLU A 126 0.14 0.39 13.20
C GLU A 126 0.67 -0.83 12.44
N VAL A 127 0.55 -2.02 13.02
CA VAL A 127 1.01 -3.28 12.40
C VAL A 127 0.18 -3.58 11.16
N VAL A 128 -1.17 -3.54 11.28
CA VAL A 128 -2.06 -3.76 10.13
C VAL A 128 -1.90 -2.67 9.07
N THR A 129 -1.75 -1.41 9.47
CA THR A 129 -1.53 -0.28 8.54
C THR A 129 -0.23 -0.46 7.77
N ARG A 130 0.84 -0.91 8.43
CA ARG A 130 2.11 -1.21 7.75
C ARG A 130 1.97 -2.36 6.76
N ALA A 131 1.29 -3.43 7.13
CA ALA A 131 1.01 -4.53 6.22
C ALA A 131 0.27 -4.02 4.97
N ILE A 132 -0.84 -3.29 5.15
CA ILE A 132 -1.60 -2.67 4.06
C ILE A 132 -0.68 -1.82 3.17
N ASN A 133 0.17 -0.97 3.75
CA ASN A 133 1.10 -0.14 2.98
C ASN A 133 2.04 -0.96 2.08
N LEU A 134 2.53 -2.10 2.56
CA LEU A 134 3.41 -2.98 1.78
C LEU A 134 2.65 -3.63 0.63
N TYR A 135 1.47 -4.19 0.89
CA TYR A 135 0.64 -4.81 -0.15
C TYR A 135 0.18 -3.77 -1.18
N PHE A 136 -0.29 -2.61 -0.75
CA PHE A 136 -0.72 -1.53 -1.65
C PHE A 136 0.44 -0.92 -2.44
N GLY A 137 1.62 -0.86 -1.83
CA GLY A 137 2.83 -0.29 -2.43
C GLY A 137 3.43 -1.14 -3.54
N ILE A 138 3.16 -2.45 -3.56
CA ILE A 138 3.66 -3.34 -4.62
C ILE A 138 2.71 -3.47 -5.83
N LEU A 139 1.46 -3.01 -5.66
CA LEU A 139 0.51 -2.89 -6.76
C LEU A 139 0.94 -1.79 -7.73
N THR A 140 0.57 -1.94 -9.00
CA THR A 140 0.71 -0.84 -9.97
C THR A 140 -0.41 0.19 -9.80
N PRO A 141 -0.28 1.40 -10.38
CA PRO A 141 -1.38 2.36 -10.38
C PRO A 141 -2.69 1.81 -10.94
N GLN A 142 -2.62 0.98 -11.98
CA GLN A 142 -3.80 0.35 -12.59
C GLN A 142 -4.47 -0.65 -11.65
N GLU A 143 -3.68 -1.44 -10.92
CA GLU A 143 -4.21 -2.40 -9.95
C GLU A 143 -4.82 -1.70 -8.73
N ARG A 144 -4.22 -0.61 -8.25
CA ARG A 144 -4.80 0.21 -7.18
C ARG A 144 -6.12 0.87 -7.60
N ALA A 145 -6.15 1.42 -8.81
CA ALA A 145 -7.38 1.99 -9.37
C ALA A 145 -8.48 0.94 -9.52
N HIS A 146 -8.12 -0.24 -10.04
CA HIS A 146 -9.03 -1.37 -10.17
C HIS A 146 -9.56 -1.83 -8.80
N PHE A 147 -8.67 -2.01 -7.81
CA PHE A 147 -9.05 -2.34 -6.43
C PHE A 147 -10.07 -1.34 -5.90
N ASN A 148 -9.72 -0.04 -5.90
CA ASN A 148 -10.59 1.03 -5.40
C ASN A 148 -11.94 1.14 -6.14
N SER A 149 -12.01 0.76 -7.41
CA SER A 149 -13.26 0.75 -8.17
C SER A 149 -14.23 -0.37 -7.75
N ARG A 150 -13.70 -1.42 -7.12
CA ARG A 150 -14.44 -2.61 -6.67
C ARG A 150 -14.68 -2.62 -5.17
N SER A 151 -13.81 -1.97 -4.41
CA SER A 151 -13.95 -1.84 -2.96
C SER A 151 -15.26 -1.15 -2.63
N ILE A 152 -16.19 -1.92 -2.05
CA ILE A 152 -17.56 -1.53 -1.66
C ILE A 152 -18.52 -1.46 -2.85
N SER A 153 -18.82 -2.61 -3.45
CA SER A 153 -20.20 -2.91 -3.82
C SER A 153 -20.81 -3.78 -2.72
N PRO A 154 -22.01 -3.44 -2.21
CA PRO A 154 -22.75 -4.29 -1.27
C PRO A 154 -23.08 -5.65 -1.89
#